data_AF-A0A2N5IC67-F1
#
_entry.id   AF-A0A2N5IC67-F1
#
_cell.length_a   1.000
_cell.length_b   1.000
_cell.length_c   1.000
_cell.angle_alpha   90.00
_cell.angle_beta   90.00
_cell.angle_gamma   90.00
#
_symmetry.space_group_name_H-M   'P 1'
#
loop_
_entity.id
_entity.type
_entity.pdbx_description
1 polymer ?
#
loop_
_entity_poly.entity_id
_entity_poly.type
_entity_poly.pdbx_seq_one_letter_code
_entity_poly.pdbx_strand_id
1 'polypeptide(L)'
;MENLIVQRKGRGDLAPKDPKEGWVDCTLDFILQQCEVTRDVIQMTKDKDHPIEMFEEEAVIEQLKEGRIIYTPMLLFRAIVGENTCPLCGATYQGMGSLSRKDNETEICSDCGTREAMEDFLPAKK
;
A
#
# COMPACT_ATOMS: atom_id res chain seq x y z
N MET A 1 13.00 -3.94 6.07
CA MET A 1 11.98 -3.08 6.70
C MET A 1 11.58 -2.07 5.64
N GLU A 2 10.55 -2.39 4.86
CA GLU A 2 10.05 -1.51 3.80
C GLU A 2 9.58 -0.19 4.42
N ASN A 3 9.95 0.93 3.80
CA ASN A 3 9.57 2.29 4.21
C ASN A 3 8.06 2.53 3.94
N LEU A 4 7.20 1.82 4.66
CA LEU A 4 5.75 2.00 4.60
C LEU A 4 5.37 3.28 5.34
N ILE A 5 4.99 4.31 4.60
CA ILE A 5 4.35 5.49 5.20
C ILE A 5 2.88 5.17 5.32
N VAL A 6 2.38 5.00 6.54
CA VAL A 6 0.99 4.63 6.76
C VAL A 6 0.16 5.84 7.15
N GLN A 7 -1.06 5.90 6.66
CA GLN A 7 -1.96 7.02 6.85
C GLN A 7 -3.32 6.56 7.33
N ARG A 8 -3.99 7.44 8.08
CA ARG A 8 -5.36 7.24 8.55
C ARG A 8 -6.31 8.31 8.03
N LYS A 9 -7.59 7.95 7.92
CA LYS A 9 -8.70 8.87 7.63
C LYS A 9 -9.92 8.47 8.48
N GLY A 10 -10.72 9.43 8.94
CA GLY A 10 -11.96 9.15 9.69
C GLY A 10 -13.06 8.56 8.79
N ARG A 11 -13.94 7.72 9.34
CA ARG A 11 -15.15 7.19 8.68
C ARG A 11 -16.35 8.12 8.99
N GLY A 12 -17.13 8.55 8.00
CA GLY A 12 -18.37 9.37 8.19
C GLY A 12 -18.29 10.83 7.69
N ASP A 13 -19.16 11.72 8.19
CA ASP A 13 -19.23 13.18 7.82
C ASP A 13 -17.94 13.97 8.10
N LEU A 14 -17.01 13.37 8.86
CA LEU A 14 -15.66 13.87 9.12
C LEU A 14 -14.65 13.45 8.03
N ALA A 15 -15.06 12.61 7.08
CA ALA A 15 -14.26 12.22 5.93
C ALA A 15 -14.39 13.29 4.84
N PRO A 16 -13.29 13.92 4.40
CA PRO A 16 -13.31 14.83 3.27
C PRO A 16 -13.96 14.20 2.03
N LYS A 17 -14.77 15.03 1.35
CA LYS A 17 -15.51 14.67 0.13
C LYS A 17 -14.60 14.19 -1.00
N ASP A 18 -13.36 14.68 -1.04
CA ASP A 18 -12.34 14.17 -1.95
C ASP A 18 -11.66 12.91 -1.34
N PRO A 19 -11.60 11.77 -2.06
CA PRO A 19 -10.87 10.58 -1.65
C PRO A 19 -9.39 10.80 -1.34
N LYS A 20 -8.78 11.84 -1.95
CA LYS A 20 -7.37 12.22 -1.79
C LYS A 20 -7.12 13.14 -0.59
N GLU A 21 -8.14 13.85 -0.11
CA GLU A 21 -8.01 14.73 1.06
C GLU A 21 -8.20 13.98 2.39
N GLY A 22 -7.66 14.55 3.46
CA GLY A 22 -7.85 14.14 4.87
C GLY A 22 -7.16 12.87 5.34
N TRP A 23 -6.20 12.37 4.56
CA TRP A 23 -5.26 11.38 5.04
C TRP A 23 -4.19 12.05 5.88
N VAL A 24 -3.93 11.50 7.06
CA VAL A 24 -2.91 11.99 8.00
C VAL A 24 -1.96 10.85 8.31
N ASP A 25 -0.66 11.14 8.27
CA ASP A 25 0.38 10.17 8.62
C ASP A 25 0.17 9.65 10.04
N CYS A 26 0.42 8.36 10.22
CA CYS A 26 0.34 7.66 11.49
C CYS A 26 1.42 6.58 11.56
N THR A 27 1.46 5.84 12.67
CA THR A 27 2.41 4.74 12.87
C THR A 27 1.74 3.39 12.63
N LEU A 28 2.53 2.38 12.28
CA LEU A 28 2.02 1.01 12.14
C LEU A 28 1.45 0.51 13.47
N ASP A 29 2.12 0.80 14.60
CA ASP A 29 1.63 0.44 15.94
C ASP A 29 0.22 0.99 16.22
N PHE A 30 -0.07 2.23 15.78
CA PHE A 30 -1.39 2.81 15.93
C PHE A 30 -2.45 2.03 15.13
N ILE A 31 -2.11 1.59 13.92
CA ILE A 31 -3.01 0.77 13.10
C ILE A 31 -3.26 -0.57 13.79
N LEU A 32 -2.21 -1.25 14.23
CA LEU A 32 -2.31 -2.56 14.89
C LEU A 32 -3.17 -2.48 16.16
N GLN A 33 -3.00 -1.42 16.97
CA GLN A 33 -3.85 -1.18 18.14
C GLN A 33 -5.33 -1.02 17.75
N GLN A 34 -5.63 -0.33 16.65
CA GLN A 34 -7.01 -0.15 16.20
C GLN A 34 -7.58 -1.45 15.60
N CYS A 35 -6.76 -2.28 14.97
CA CYS A 35 -7.14 -3.61 14.52
C CYS A 35 -7.41 -4.56 15.69
N GLU A 36 -6.62 -4.50 16.77
CA GLU A 36 -6.88 -5.23 18.01
C GLU A 36 -8.25 -4.87 18.61
N VAL A 37 -8.53 -3.58 18.79
CA VAL A 37 -9.86 -3.11 19.26
C VAL A 37 -10.97 -3.58 18.31
N THR A 38 -10.71 -3.59 17.00
CA THR A 38 -11.70 -4.07 16.02
C THR A 38 -11.98 -5.56 16.18
N ARG A 39 -10.96 -6.39 16.43
CA ARG A 39 -11.12 -7.83 16.73
C ARG A 39 -11.96 -8.04 17.98
N ASP A 40 -11.68 -7.31 19.05
CA ASP A 40 -12.48 -7.37 20.29
C ASP A 40 -13.95 -7.04 20.02
N VAL A 41 -14.21 -5.97 19.25
CA VAL A 41 -15.57 -5.58 18.89
C VAL A 41 -16.26 -6.66 18.06
N ILE A 42 -15.61 -7.22 17.04
CA ILE A 42 -16.14 -8.31 16.21
C ILE A 42 -16.51 -9.52 17.08
N GLN A 43 -15.61 -9.91 18.00
CA GLN A 43 -15.85 -11.03 18.91
C GLN A 43 -17.03 -10.77 19.85
N MET A 44 -17.15 -9.53 20.35
CA MET A 44 -18.25 -9.12 21.23
C MET A 44 -19.61 -9.05 20.50
N THR A 45 -19.64 -8.50 19.28
CA THR A 45 -20.86 -8.34 18.49
C THR A 45 -21.28 -9.61 17.75
N LYS A 46 -20.36 -10.59 17.64
CA LYS A 46 -20.51 -11.79 16.81
C LYS A 46 -20.77 -11.45 15.35
N ASP A 47 -20.15 -10.37 14.88
CA ASP A 47 -20.18 -9.98 13.48
C ASP A 47 -19.55 -11.10 12.63
N LYS A 48 -20.29 -11.59 11.65
CA LYS A 48 -19.85 -12.66 10.73
C LYS A 48 -19.37 -12.14 9.40
N ASP A 49 -19.65 -10.87 9.09
CA ASP A 49 -19.30 -10.23 7.82
C ASP A 49 -17.85 -9.73 7.83
N HIS A 50 -17.25 -9.59 9.03
CA HIS A 50 -15.87 -9.15 9.23
C HIS A 50 -15.05 -10.25 9.92
N PRO A 51 -14.40 -11.16 9.18
CA PRO A 51 -13.56 -12.21 9.76
C PRO A 51 -12.37 -11.61 10.54
N ILE A 52 -12.14 -12.12 11.74
CA ILE A 52 -11.12 -11.63 12.69
C ILE A 52 -9.72 -11.75 12.09
N GLU A 53 -9.49 -12.79 11.29
CA GLU A 53 -8.22 -13.10 10.65
C GLU A 53 -7.70 -11.95 9.76
N MET A 54 -8.61 -11.14 9.20
CA MET A 54 -8.23 -9.96 8.40
C MET A 54 -7.63 -8.82 9.20
N PHE A 55 -7.72 -8.87 10.53
CA PHE A 55 -7.22 -7.85 11.45
C PHE A 55 -6.03 -8.35 12.28
N GLU A 56 -5.51 -9.54 11.99
CA GLU A 56 -4.24 -10.02 12.52
C GLU A 56 -3.07 -9.23 11.92
N GLU A 57 -2.00 -9.06 12.68
CA GLU A 57 -0.86 -8.20 12.32
C GLU A 57 -0.28 -8.54 10.94
N GLU A 58 -0.02 -9.81 10.69
CA GLU A 58 0.54 -10.30 9.42
C GLU A 58 -0.37 -9.96 8.23
N ALA A 59 -1.67 -10.22 8.36
CA ALA A 59 -2.67 -9.92 7.34
C ALA A 59 -2.85 -8.41 7.13
N VAL A 60 -2.78 -7.60 8.20
CA VAL A 60 -2.84 -6.14 8.13
C VAL A 60 -1.65 -5.59 7.35
N ILE A 61 -0.45 -6.07 7.65
CA ILE A 61 0.77 -5.65 6.96
C ILE A 61 0.72 -6.05 5.48
N GLU A 62 0.31 -7.27 5.16
CA GLU A 62 0.17 -7.74 3.77
C GLU A 62 -0.87 -6.91 3.00
N GLN A 63 -2.05 -6.63 3.59
CA GLN A 63 -3.04 -5.73 3.00
C GLN A 63 -2.48 -4.34 2.72
N LEU A 64 -1.71 -3.76 3.64
CA LEU A 64 -1.08 -2.46 3.45
C LEU A 64 -0.06 -2.50 2.31
N LYS A 65 0.79 -3.54 2.23
CA LYS A 65 1.76 -3.70 1.14
C LYS A 65 1.11 -3.84 -0.22
N GLU A 66 -0.02 -4.54 -0.29
CA GLU A 66 -0.81 -4.66 -1.51
C GLU A 66 -1.59 -3.38 -1.87
N GLY A 67 -1.46 -2.32 -1.06
CA GLY A 67 -2.15 -1.05 -1.28
C GLY A 67 -3.65 -1.09 -0.98
N ARG A 68 -4.12 -2.11 -0.25
CA ARG A 68 -5.52 -2.20 0.20
C ARG A 68 -5.77 -1.19 1.32
N ILE A 69 -7.03 -0.73 1.39
CA ILE A 69 -7.51 0.09 2.50
C ILE A 69 -8.08 -0.84 3.57
N ILE A 70 -7.60 -0.68 4.80
CA ILE A 70 -8.14 -1.40 5.96
C ILE A 70 -9.25 -0.56 6.57
N TYR A 71 -10.41 -1.17 6.74
CA TYR A 71 -11.60 -0.53 7.29
C TYR A 71 -11.79 -0.98 8.72
N THR A 72 -11.76 -0.03 9.66
CA THR A 72 -12.21 -0.25 11.04
C THR A 72 -13.51 0.54 11.28
N PRO A 73 -14.21 0.35 12.42
CA PRO A 73 -15.47 1.03 12.68
C PRO A 73 -15.37 2.56 12.58
N MET A 74 -14.24 3.16 12.97
CA MET A 74 -14.06 4.61 13.02
C MET A 74 -13.02 5.15 12.02
N LEU A 75 -12.10 4.30 11.56
CA LEU A 75 -10.93 4.73 10.80
C LEU A 75 -10.75 3.90 9.53
N LEU A 76 -10.13 4.54 8.56
CA LEU A 76 -9.62 3.95 7.33
C LEU A 76 -8.11 4.03 7.39
N PHE A 77 -7.42 2.96 7.08
CA PHE A 77 -5.96 2.95 7.00
C PHE A 77 -5.49 2.58 5.61
N ARG A 78 -4.42 3.24 5.17
CA ARG A 78 -3.73 2.89 3.93
C ARG A 78 -2.23 2.99 4.15
N ALA A 79 -1.49 2.29 3.31
CA ALA A 79 -0.09 2.55 3.12
C ALA A 79 0.12 3.36 1.85
N ILE A 80 1.04 4.30 1.93
CA ILE A 80 1.75 4.85 0.80
C ILE A 80 3.10 4.13 0.82
N VAL A 81 3.35 3.31 -0.20
CA VAL A 81 4.67 2.72 -0.43
C VAL A 81 5.64 3.90 -0.54
N GLY A 82 6.65 3.91 0.33
CA GLY A 82 7.63 4.97 0.38
C GLY A 82 8.39 5.15 -0.93
N GLU A 83 9.19 6.21 -1.02
CA GLU A 83 10.04 6.44 -2.17
C GLU A 83 11.02 5.27 -2.35
N ASN A 84 10.82 4.49 -3.42
CA ASN A 84 11.74 3.48 -3.89
C ASN A 84 12.79 4.14 -4.78
N THR A 85 14.02 3.64 -4.76
CA THR A 85 15.09 4.12 -5.64
C THR A 85 15.30 3.13 -6.78
N CYS A 86 15.18 3.60 -8.02
CA CYS A 86 15.38 2.74 -9.19
C CYS A 86 16.83 2.26 -9.27
N PRO A 87 17.11 0.95 -9.33
CA PRO A 87 18.49 0.44 -9.39
C PRO A 87 19.18 0.76 -10.73
N LEU A 88 18.42 1.08 -11.78
CA LEU A 88 18.97 1.39 -13.11
C LEU A 88 19.36 2.85 -13.30
N CYS A 89 18.60 3.79 -12.74
CA CYS A 89 18.82 5.23 -12.96
C CYS A 89 19.02 6.03 -11.68
N GLY A 90 18.82 5.44 -10.50
CA GLY A 90 18.93 6.12 -9.21
C GLY A 90 17.81 7.10 -8.89
N ALA A 91 16.79 7.24 -9.75
CA ALA A 91 15.66 8.13 -9.49
C ALA A 91 14.75 7.54 -8.40
N THR A 92 14.24 8.41 -7.53
CA THR A 92 13.18 8.06 -6.58
C THR A 92 11.84 7.97 -7.30
N TYR A 93 11.03 6.97 -6.96
CA TYR A 93 9.68 6.79 -7.47
C TYR A 93 8.75 6.34 -6.34
N GLN A 94 7.47 6.71 -6.43
CA GLN A 94 6.47 6.38 -5.43
C GLN A 94 5.57 5.24 -5.95
N GLY A 95 5.19 4.32 -5.07
CA GLY A 95 4.32 3.19 -5.42
C GLY A 95 5.08 1.98 -6.00
N MET A 96 4.33 1.06 -6.59
CA MET A 96 4.89 -0.10 -7.31
C MET A 96 5.60 0.35 -8.58
N GLY A 97 6.82 -0.15 -8.75
CA GLY A 97 7.59 0.03 -9.97
C GLY A 97 7.09 -0.89 -11.09
N SER A 98 7.82 -0.88 -12.20
CA SER A 98 7.69 -1.88 -13.26
C SER A 98 8.68 -3.03 -13.01
N LEU A 99 8.27 -4.25 -13.32
CA LEU A 99 9.20 -5.39 -13.35
C LEU A 99 10.12 -5.25 -14.58
N SER A 100 11.44 -5.39 -14.40
CA SER A 100 12.38 -5.34 -15.51
C SER A 100 12.13 -6.47 -16.50
N ARG A 101 12.17 -6.16 -17.80
CA ARG A 101 12.00 -7.15 -18.87
C ARG A 101 13.25 -7.99 -19.12
N LYS A 102 14.39 -7.55 -18.57
CA LYS A 102 15.69 -8.22 -18.74
C LYS A 102 15.81 -9.47 -17.87
N ASP A 103 15.26 -9.41 -16.66
CA ASP A 103 15.32 -10.51 -15.67
C ASP A 103 13.94 -10.99 -15.17
N ASN A 104 12.87 -10.22 -15.36
CA ASN A 104 11.53 -10.47 -14.80
C ASN A 104 11.53 -10.63 -13.27
N GLU A 105 12.47 -10.00 -12.58
CA GLU A 105 12.59 -10.08 -11.12
C GLU A 105 12.82 -8.69 -10.49
N THR A 106 13.62 -7.84 -11.13
CA THR A 106 14.01 -6.55 -10.55
C THR A 106 12.92 -5.50 -10.71
N GLU A 107 12.50 -4.87 -9.60
CA GLU A 107 11.58 -3.73 -9.63
C GLU A 107 12.34 -2.42 -9.98
N ILE A 108 11.91 -1.75 -11.04
CA ILE A 108 12.50 -0.53 -11.61
C ILE A 108 11.44 0.58 -11.75
N CYS A 109 11.84 1.84 -11.92
CA CYS A 109 10.86 2.90 -12.16
C CYS A 109 10.16 2.74 -13.52
N SER A 110 8.94 3.28 -13.65
CA SER A 110 8.13 3.20 -14.87
C SER A 110 8.82 3.74 -16.13
N ASP A 111 9.68 4.76 -15.98
CA ASP A 111 10.46 5.31 -17.10
C ASP A 111 11.50 4.32 -17.62
N CYS A 112 12.21 3.63 -16.71
CA CYS A 112 13.14 2.58 -17.11
C CYS A 112 12.39 1.38 -17.69
N GLY A 113 11.24 0.99 -17.12
CA GLY A 113 10.40 -0.08 -17.67
C GLY A 113 9.90 0.23 -19.08
N THR A 114 9.51 1.49 -19.34
CA THR A 114 9.11 1.95 -20.68
C THR A 114 10.29 1.92 -21.65
N ARG A 115 11.49 2.30 -21.20
CA ARG A 115 12.71 2.24 -22.01
C ARG A 115 13.03 0.81 -22.42
N GLU A 116 12.99 -0.14 -21.49
CA GLU A 116 13.20 -1.55 -21.80
C GLU A 116 12.14 -2.07 -22.78
N ALA A 117 10.86 -1.72 -22.58
CA ALA A 117 9.80 -2.10 -23.51
C ALA A 117 10.03 -1.56 -24.93
N MET A 118 10.57 -0.34 -25.04
CA MET A 118 10.93 0.26 -26.34
C MET A 118 12.17 -0.39 -26.95
N GLU A 119 13.17 -0.73 -26.15
CA GLU A 119 14.38 -1.45 -26.61
C GLU A 119 14.02 -2.82 -27.20
N ASP A 120 13.07 -3.54 -26.58
CA ASP A 120 12.57 -4.82 -27.10
C ASP A 120 11.77 -4.65 -28.41
N PHE A 121 10.99 -3.57 -28.52
CA PHE A 121 10.14 -3.32 -29.68
C PHE A 121 10.92 -2.78 -30.89
N LEU A 122 11.97 -1.99 -30.66
CA LEU A 122 12.74 -1.37 -31.73
C LEU A 122 13.75 -2.38 -32.30
N PRO A 123 13.76 -2.59 -33.63
CA PRO A 123 14.76 -3.46 -34.24
C PRO A 123 16.15 -2.88 -33.99
N ALA A 124 17.10 -3.75 -33.59
CA ALA A 124 18.51 -3.37 -33.44
C ALA A 124 18.95 -2.61 -34.70
N LYS A 125 19.46 -1.40 -34.53
CA LYS A 125 20.00 -0.60 -35.64
C LYS A 125 21.09 -1.44 -36.31
N LYS A 126 20.80 -1.93 -37.51
CA LYS A 126 21.80 -2.51 -38.42
C LYS A 126 22.68 -1.40 -38.99
#